data_AF-A0A9E0RYW0-F1
#
_entry.id   AF-A0A9E0RYW0-F1
#
_cell.length_a   1.000
_cell.length_b   1.000
_cell.length_c   1.000
_cell.angle_alpha   90.00
_cell.angle_beta   90.00
_cell.angle_gamma   90.00
#
_symmetry.space_group_name_H-M   'P 1'
#
loop_
_entity.id
_entity.type
_entity.pdbx_description
1 polymer ?
#
loop_
_entity_poly.entity_id
_entity_poly.type
_entity_poly.pdbx_seq_one_letter_code
_entity_poly.pdbx_strand_id
1 'polypeptide(L)'
;TYKDGTVQLWRAQTDAAGHISADLARTVKLDSKLEGCVFDESQGLLFIGEEAFGIWSVEYANDEARPVVVDRIADRNGLVEDTEGLSIWWAEDGGYLVASAQAADRFVVYDRLAPHAPRGIFSITQSEDTTVDGVSHTDGLDVVSDALPGFPNGLLVVQDDANPESEVDQNFKLVDWASVQAALDLE
;
A
#
# COMPACT_ATOMS: atom_id res chain seq x y z
N THR A 1 1.24 6.27 11.51
CA THR A 1 1.73 7.50 10.82
C THR A 1 0.93 8.69 11.35
N TYR A 2 1.43 9.92 11.20
CA TYR A 2 0.77 11.13 11.67
C TYR A 2 0.75 12.20 10.58
N LYS A 3 -0.25 13.09 10.64
CA LYS A 3 -0.45 14.17 9.65
C LYS A 3 0.61 15.27 9.70
N ASP A 4 1.53 15.23 10.66
CA ASP A 4 2.63 16.19 10.80
C ASP A 4 3.99 15.63 10.31
N GLY A 5 4.04 14.45 9.70
CA GLY A 5 5.30 13.81 9.28
C GLY A 5 5.89 12.87 10.33
N THR A 6 5.27 12.73 11.50
CA THR A 6 5.78 11.82 12.52
C THR A 6 5.44 10.37 12.17
N VAL A 7 6.39 9.47 12.40
CA VAL A 7 6.18 8.01 12.38
C VAL A 7 6.64 7.48 13.72
N GLN A 8 5.79 6.70 14.39
CA GLN A 8 6.15 6.04 15.63
C GLN A 8 6.04 4.53 15.45
N LEU A 9 7.11 3.84 15.81
CA LEU A 9 7.16 2.38 15.84
C LEU A 9 7.02 1.94 17.29
N TRP A 10 6.01 1.11 17.52
CA TRP A 10 5.67 0.59 18.84
C TRP A 10 5.95 -0.90 18.88
N ARG A 11 6.62 -1.36 19.94
CA ARG A 11 6.85 -2.79 20.17
C ARG A 11 5.76 -3.32 21.08
N ALA A 12 4.88 -4.15 20.53
CA ALA A 12 3.84 -4.83 21.29
C ALA A 12 4.39 -6.07 22.02
N GLN A 13 3.86 -6.35 23.20
CA GLN A 13 4.12 -7.54 24.00
C GLN A 13 2.80 -8.07 24.57
N THR A 14 2.68 -9.38 24.65
CA THR A 14 1.51 -10.05 25.24
C THR A 14 1.90 -10.71 26.55
N ASP A 15 1.19 -10.38 27.62
CA ASP A 15 1.42 -11.01 28.93
C ASP A 15 0.80 -12.43 29.00
N ALA A 16 1.08 -13.16 30.09
CA ALA A 16 0.55 -14.51 30.30
C ALA A 16 -0.98 -14.55 30.47
N ALA A 17 -1.62 -13.40 30.72
CA ALA A 17 -3.08 -13.26 30.83
C ALA A 17 -3.73 -12.87 29.48
N GLY A 18 -2.93 -12.64 28.43
CA GLY A 18 -3.41 -12.26 27.11
C GLY A 18 -3.61 -10.76 26.91
N HIS A 19 -3.15 -9.89 27.83
CA HIS A 19 -3.18 -8.45 27.60
C HIS A 19 -2.04 -8.01 26.70
N ILE A 20 -2.32 -7.07 25.81
CA ILE A 20 -1.33 -6.44 24.92
C ILE A 20 -0.93 -5.10 25.51
N SER A 21 0.37 -4.90 25.75
CA SER A 21 0.98 -3.59 26.03
C SER A 21 1.95 -3.23 24.91
N ALA A 22 2.25 -1.95 24.73
CA ALA A 22 3.21 -1.51 23.74
C ALA A 22 4.08 -0.37 24.27
N ASP A 23 5.38 -0.43 23.96
CA ASP A 23 6.34 0.63 24.27
C ASP A 23 6.78 1.31 22.98
N LEU A 24 6.92 2.63 23.02
CA LEU A 24 7.47 3.40 21.91
C LEU A 24 8.93 2.99 21.71
N ALA A 25 9.22 2.33 20.59
CA ALA A 25 10.54 1.83 20.26
C ALA A 25 11.36 2.86 19.50
N ARG A 26 10.74 3.56 18.54
CA ARG A 26 11.43 4.51 17.65
C ARG A 26 10.49 5.56 17.11
N THR A 27 11.04 6.76 16.89
CA THR A 27 10.37 7.84 16.16
C THR A 27 11.19 8.22 14.94
N VAL A 28 10.53 8.34 13.79
CA VAL A 28 11.10 8.88 12.55
C VAL A 28 10.31 10.13 12.18
N LYS A 29 10.98 11.12 11.58
CA LYS A 29 10.36 12.37 11.13
C LYS A 29 10.58 12.54 9.63
N LEU A 30 9.48 12.71 8.92
CA LEU A 30 9.38 13.15 7.53
C LEU A 30 8.80 14.58 7.50
N ASP A 31 8.73 15.16 6.31
CA ASP A 31 8.51 16.60 6.16
C ASP A 31 7.03 16.99 6.23
N SER A 32 6.10 16.11 5.80
CA SER A 32 4.68 16.46 5.65
C SER A 32 3.71 15.30 5.94
N LYS A 33 2.46 15.44 5.47
CA LYS A 33 1.32 14.58 5.81
C LYS A 33 1.59 13.12 5.41
N LEU A 34 1.39 12.19 6.34
CA LEU A 34 1.59 10.75 6.12
C LEU A 34 0.27 10.00 6.28
N GLU A 35 0.12 8.95 5.50
CA GLU A 35 -1.04 8.06 5.58
C GLU A 35 -0.62 6.59 5.50
N GLY A 36 -0.49 6.04 4.29
CA GLY A 36 -0.20 4.62 4.08
C GLY A 36 1.15 4.19 4.65
N CYS A 37 1.17 3.00 5.24
CA CYS A 37 2.42 2.34 5.61
C CYS A 37 2.26 0.82 5.64
N VAL A 38 3.32 0.10 5.29
CA VAL A 38 3.34 -1.37 5.32
C VAL A 38 4.75 -1.86 5.69
N PHE A 39 4.81 -2.89 6.55
CA PHE A 39 6.06 -3.54 6.90
C PHE A 39 6.41 -4.61 5.86
N ASP A 40 7.68 -4.67 5.48
CA ASP A 40 8.30 -5.87 4.91
C ASP A 40 9.23 -6.50 5.95
N GLU A 41 8.73 -7.46 6.72
CA GLU A 41 9.53 -8.03 7.82
C GLU A 41 10.72 -8.84 7.33
N SER A 42 10.64 -9.43 6.13
CA SER A 42 11.72 -10.25 5.60
C SER A 42 12.90 -9.42 5.07
N GLN A 43 12.67 -8.17 4.67
CA GLN A 43 13.73 -7.20 4.36
C GLN A 43 14.06 -6.28 5.54
N GLY A 44 13.27 -6.31 6.62
CA GLY A 44 13.44 -5.39 7.75
C GLY A 44 13.09 -3.94 7.41
N LEU A 45 12.20 -3.72 6.44
CA LEU A 45 11.81 -2.41 5.92
C LEU A 45 10.40 -2.01 6.35
N LEU A 46 10.18 -0.71 6.52
CA LEU A 46 8.88 -0.07 6.65
C LEU A 46 8.72 0.88 5.46
N PHE A 47 7.73 0.64 4.61
CA PHE A 47 7.32 1.57 3.56
C PHE A 47 6.31 2.58 4.10
N ILE A 48 6.42 3.83 3.67
CA ILE A 48 5.63 4.96 4.18
C ILE A 48 5.26 5.88 3.01
N GLY A 49 3.97 6.15 2.85
CA GLY A 49 3.44 7.18 1.95
C GLY A 49 3.49 8.55 2.62
N GLU A 50 4.20 9.49 2.00
CA GLU A 50 4.10 10.92 2.28
C GLU A 50 3.27 11.55 1.16
N GLU A 51 2.05 11.95 1.47
CA GLU A 51 0.94 12.10 0.51
C GLU A 51 1.31 13.01 -0.69
N ALA A 52 1.96 14.14 -0.41
CA ALA A 52 2.37 15.14 -1.41
C ALA A 52 3.81 14.99 -1.93
N PHE A 53 4.54 13.95 -1.51
CA PHE A 53 5.95 13.75 -1.89
C PHE A 53 6.17 12.43 -2.65
N GLY A 54 5.74 11.31 -2.08
CA GLY A 54 5.94 9.97 -2.63
C GLY A 54 6.13 8.90 -1.55
N ILE A 55 6.93 7.88 -1.86
CA ILE A 55 7.12 6.70 -1.00
C ILE A 55 8.53 6.69 -0.43
N TRP A 56 8.61 6.44 0.87
CA TRP A 56 9.85 6.20 1.61
C TRP A 56 9.96 4.75 2.06
N SER A 57 11.19 4.27 2.25
CA SER A 57 11.51 3.06 3.01
C SER A 57 12.43 3.41 4.18
N VAL A 58 12.27 2.68 5.29
CA VAL A 58 13.10 2.81 6.49
C VAL A 58 13.46 1.42 6.99
N GLU A 59 14.75 1.12 7.19
CA GLU A 59 15.17 -0.06 7.95
C GLU A 59 14.75 0.10 9.41
N TYR A 60 13.67 -0.55 9.83
CA TYR A 60 13.01 -0.22 11.09
C TYR A 60 13.76 -0.73 12.32
N ALA A 61 14.53 -1.81 12.18
CA ALA A 61 15.30 -2.43 13.27
C ALA A 61 16.66 -1.75 13.54
N ASN A 62 17.08 -0.84 12.66
CA ASN A 62 18.31 -0.07 12.80
C ASN A 62 17.98 1.39 13.17
N ASP A 63 18.16 1.77 14.43
CA ASP A 63 17.82 3.10 14.94
C ASP A 63 18.58 4.24 14.24
N GLU A 64 19.76 3.96 13.66
CA GLU A 64 20.57 4.92 12.93
C GLU A 64 20.16 5.06 11.45
N ALA A 65 19.37 4.12 10.93
CA ALA A 65 18.93 4.15 9.54
C ALA A 65 18.13 5.43 9.25
N ARG A 66 18.34 5.97 8.06
CA ARG A 66 17.60 7.15 7.57
C ARG A 66 16.56 6.70 6.54
N PRO A 67 15.44 7.43 6.40
CA PRO A 67 14.52 7.20 5.30
C PRO A 67 15.24 7.29 3.96
N VAL A 68 14.95 6.33 3.09
CA VAL A 68 15.41 6.26 1.71
C VAL A 68 14.20 6.43 0.80
N VAL A 69 14.35 7.22 -0.26
CA VAL A 69 13.25 7.41 -1.22
C VAL A 69 13.12 6.16 -2.09
N VAL A 70 11.89 5.66 -2.22
CA VAL A 70 11.50 4.60 -3.14
C VAL A 70 11.02 5.19 -4.46
N ASP A 71 10.05 6.10 -4.41
CA ASP A 71 9.58 6.85 -5.59
C ASP A 71 9.13 8.26 -5.18
N ARG A 72 9.16 9.20 -6.13
CA ARG A 72 8.60 10.55 -5.97
C ARG A 72 7.53 10.79 -7.01
N ILE A 73 6.52 11.57 -6.64
CA ILE A 73 5.56 12.13 -7.61
C ILE A 73 6.30 12.88 -8.74
N ALA A 74 7.39 13.58 -8.39
CA ALA A 74 8.23 14.30 -9.35
C ALA A 74 8.94 13.40 -10.38
N ASP A 75 9.15 12.12 -10.07
CA ASP A 75 9.83 11.15 -10.94
C ASP A 75 8.89 10.60 -12.03
N ARG A 76 7.57 10.85 -11.91
CA ARG A 76 6.54 10.59 -12.93
C ARG A 76 6.39 9.11 -13.33
N ASN A 77 6.64 8.19 -12.41
CA ASN A 77 6.41 6.75 -12.62
C ASN A 77 4.93 6.35 -12.55
N GLY A 78 4.04 7.28 -12.23
CA GLY A 78 2.59 7.07 -12.15
C GLY A 78 1.97 7.59 -10.87
N LEU A 79 2.78 7.69 -9.81
CA LEU A 79 2.36 8.20 -8.51
C LEU A 79 1.93 9.68 -8.61
N VAL A 80 0.86 10.02 -7.92
CA VAL A 80 0.36 11.39 -7.75
C VAL A 80 -0.08 11.61 -6.31
N GLU A 81 -0.22 12.86 -5.93
CA GLU A 81 -0.82 13.26 -4.67
C GLU A 81 -2.34 12.94 -4.71
N ASP A 82 -2.94 12.35 -3.68
CA ASP A 82 -2.31 11.86 -2.44
C ASP A 82 -1.76 10.42 -2.60
N THR A 83 -0.55 10.18 -2.09
CA THR A 83 0.01 8.83 -1.91
C THR A 83 -0.60 8.19 -0.66
N GLU A 84 -1.57 7.31 -0.87
CA GLU A 84 -2.42 6.77 0.17
C GLU A 84 -2.00 5.35 0.58
N GLY A 85 -2.93 4.40 0.64
CA GLY A 85 -2.72 3.03 1.09
C GLY A 85 -1.55 2.34 0.39
N LEU A 86 -0.77 1.61 1.17
CA LEU A 86 0.34 0.76 0.73
C LEU A 86 0.09 -0.67 1.21
N SER A 87 0.28 -1.66 0.35
CA SER A 87 0.33 -3.07 0.74
C SER A 87 1.29 -3.87 -0.13
N ILE A 88 1.63 -5.08 0.28
CA ILE A 88 2.63 -5.93 -0.37
C ILE A 88 1.96 -7.21 -0.84
N TRP A 89 2.15 -7.53 -2.12
CA TRP A 89 1.96 -8.88 -2.61
C TRP A 89 3.29 -9.65 -2.52
N TRP A 90 3.28 -10.83 -1.93
CA TRP A 90 4.43 -11.66 -1.63
C TRP A 90 4.58 -12.82 -2.60
N ALA A 91 5.80 -13.04 -3.09
CA ALA A 91 6.22 -14.28 -3.74
C ALA A 91 7.52 -14.80 -3.10
N GLU A 92 7.84 -16.08 -3.34
CA GLU A 92 9.02 -16.75 -2.78
C GLU A 92 10.31 -15.98 -3.06
N ASP A 93 10.52 -15.56 -4.31
CA ASP A 93 11.73 -14.86 -4.77
C ASP A 93 11.51 -13.37 -5.10
N GLY A 94 10.43 -12.76 -4.59
CA GLY A 94 10.11 -11.38 -4.91
C GLY A 94 8.75 -10.94 -4.41
N GLY A 95 7.98 -10.35 -5.31
CA GLY A 95 6.67 -9.77 -5.04
C GLY A 95 6.61 -8.30 -5.41
N TYR A 96 5.53 -7.64 -4.98
CA TYR A 96 5.20 -6.29 -5.41
C TYR A 96 4.75 -5.40 -4.26
N LEU A 97 5.21 -4.16 -4.24
CA LEU A 97 4.62 -3.08 -3.45
C LEU A 97 3.53 -2.41 -4.29
N VAL A 98 2.33 -2.27 -3.73
CA VAL A 98 1.19 -1.62 -4.37
C VAL A 98 0.87 -0.34 -3.62
N ALA A 99 0.74 0.78 -4.34
CA ALA A 99 0.42 2.08 -3.79
C ALA A 99 -0.84 2.66 -4.44
N SER A 100 -1.74 3.22 -3.63
CA SER A 100 -2.84 4.07 -4.13
C SER A 100 -2.32 5.47 -4.48
N ALA A 101 -2.65 5.94 -5.68
CA ALA A 101 -2.40 7.30 -6.13
C ALA A 101 -3.76 8.01 -6.28
N GLN A 102 -4.26 8.52 -5.15
CA GLN A 102 -5.68 8.75 -4.90
C GLN A 102 -6.33 9.71 -5.89
N ALA A 103 -5.73 10.88 -6.15
CA ALA A 103 -6.37 11.90 -7.01
C ALA A 103 -6.43 11.52 -8.49
N ALA A 104 -5.81 10.41 -8.89
CA ALA A 104 -5.87 9.91 -10.26
C ALA A 104 -6.57 8.55 -10.40
N ASP A 105 -7.28 8.09 -9.36
CA ASP A 105 -8.08 6.86 -9.38
C ASP A 105 -7.30 5.64 -9.93
N ARG A 106 -6.06 5.48 -9.45
CA ARG A 106 -5.15 4.45 -9.94
C ARG A 106 -4.20 3.94 -8.88
N PHE A 107 -3.61 2.81 -9.20
CA PHE A 107 -2.62 2.13 -8.38
C PHE A 107 -1.29 2.07 -9.14
N VAL A 108 -0.20 2.17 -8.40
CA VAL A 108 1.16 2.01 -8.92
C VAL A 108 1.77 0.77 -8.29
N VAL A 109 2.39 -0.08 -9.12
CA VAL A 109 3.03 -1.32 -8.69
C VAL A 109 4.54 -1.17 -8.85
N TYR A 110 5.30 -1.57 -7.83
CA TYR A 110 6.75 -1.60 -7.82
C TYR A 110 7.24 -3.00 -7.47
N ASP A 111 8.46 -3.34 -7.87
CA ASP A 111 9.14 -4.51 -7.30
C ASP A 111 9.23 -4.36 -5.79
N ARG A 112 8.93 -5.43 -5.07
CA ARG A 112 9.08 -5.46 -3.61
C ARG A 112 10.55 -5.42 -3.19
N LEU A 113 11.44 -6.07 -3.95
CA LEU A 113 12.87 -6.08 -3.67
C LEU A 113 13.55 -4.84 -4.23
N ALA A 114 14.65 -4.41 -3.58
CA ALA A 114 15.47 -3.32 -4.08
C ALA A 114 15.98 -3.62 -5.52
N PRO A 115 15.97 -2.63 -6.44
CA PRO A 115 15.82 -1.19 -6.19
C PRO A 115 14.37 -0.68 -6.25
N HIS A 116 13.36 -1.53 -6.08
CA HIS A 116 11.94 -1.18 -6.12
C HIS A 116 11.49 -0.56 -7.45
N ALA A 117 11.90 -1.18 -8.56
CA ALA A 117 11.61 -0.64 -9.89
C ALA A 117 10.10 -0.58 -10.15
N PRO A 118 9.58 0.50 -10.77
CA PRO A 118 8.17 0.59 -11.14
C PRO A 118 7.84 -0.47 -12.20
N ARG A 119 6.72 -1.17 -12.00
CA ARG A 119 6.19 -2.24 -12.86
C ARG A 119 5.03 -1.79 -13.72
N GLY A 120 4.29 -0.78 -13.27
CA GLY A 120 3.27 -0.13 -14.06
C GLY A 120 2.16 0.46 -13.22
N ILE A 121 1.11 0.91 -13.91
CA ILE A 121 -0.09 1.49 -13.31
C ILE A 121 -1.33 0.77 -13.82
N PHE A 122 -2.34 0.64 -12.96
CA PHE A 122 -3.65 0.16 -13.36
C PHE A 122 -4.76 0.94 -12.64
N SER A 123 -5.95 0.94 -13.23
CA SER A 123 -7.18 1.47 -12.63
C SER A 123 -8.24 0.37 -12.67
N ILE A 124 -9.18 0.41 -11.72
CA ILE A 124 -10.28 -0.55 -11.66
C ILE A 124 -11.52 0.12 -12.25
N THR A 125 -11.95 -0.38 -13.40
CA THR A 125 -13.16 0.09 -14.08
C THR A 125 -14.36 -0.78 -13.72
N GLN A 126 -15.54 -0.35 -14.16
CA GLN A 126 -16.76 -1.15 -14.06
C GLN A 126 -16.57 -2.58 -14.59
N SER A 127 -17.17 -3.55 -13.91
CA SER A 127 -17.15 -4.96 -14.31
C SER A 127 -17.83 -5.18 -15.66
N GLU A 128 -17.43 -6.22 -16.39
CA GLU A 128 -18.00 -6.54 -17.71
C GLU A 128 -19.51 -6.81 -17.66
N ASP A 129 -19.98 -7.42 -16.58
CA ASP A 129 -21.40 -7.69 -16.35
C ASP A 129 -22.16 -6.50 -15.75
N THR A 130 -21.47 -5.37 -15.54
CA THR A 130 -21.98 -4.11 -15.01
C THR A 130 -22.55 -4.17 -13.59
N THR A 131 -22.30 -5.26 -12.86
CA THR A 131 -22.81 -5.45 -11.49
C THR A 131 -21.97 -4.76 -10.42
N VAL A 132 -20.70 -4.48 -10.72
CA VAL A 132 -19.77 -3.76 -9.84
C VAL A 132 -19.25 -2.54 -10.60
N ASP A 133 -19.34 -1.39 -9.96
CA ASP A 133 -18.84 -0.10 -10.40
C ASP A 133 -17.29 -0.05 -10.41
N GLY A 134 -16.74 1.04 -10.95
CA GLY A 134 -15.31 1.31 -10.88
C GLY A 134 -14.87 1.71 -9.48
N VAL A 135 -13.59 2.05 -9.34
CA VAL A 135 -13.01 2.55 -8.10
C VAL A 135 -12.48 3.95 -8.30
N SER A 136 -12.74 4.81 -7.34
CA SER A 136 -12.33 6.20 -7.29
C SER A 136 -11.87 6.58 -5.89
N HIS A 137 -10.92 7.51 -5.84
CA HIS A 137 -10.44 8.18 -4.63
C HIS A 137 -10.03 7.21 -3.50
N THR A 138 -9.39 6.09 -3.84
CA THR A 138 -9.02 5.06 -2.86
C THR A 138 -8.07 5.58 -1.79
N ASP A 139 -8.54 5.58 -0.54
CA ASP A 139 -7.69 5.73 0.64
C ASP A 139 -6.91 4.41 0.88
N GLY A 140 -7.56 3.42 1.50
CA GLY A 140 -6.93 2.17 1.93
C GLY A 140 -6.98 1.05 0.88
N LEU A 141 -5.91 0.26 0.81
CA LEU A 141 -5.86 -1.02 0.10
C LEU A 141 -5.16 -2.08 0.93
N ASP A 142 -5.48 -3.35 0.70
CA ASP A 142 -4.71 -4.47 1.22
C ASP A 142 -4.63 -5.62 0.21
N VAL A 143 -3.55 -6.41 0.31
CA VAL A 143 -3.27 -7.52 -0.61
C VAL A 143 -3.00 -8.79 0.18
N VAL A 144 -3.73 -9.85 -0.16
CA VAL A 144 -3.45 -11.21 0.29
C VAL A 144 -2.81 -11.96 -0.88
N SER A 145 -1.66 -12.58 -0.66
CA SER A 145 -0.95 -13.35 -1.70
C SER A 145 -1.20 -14.84 -1.65
N ASP A 146 -1.72 -15.34 -0.53
CA ASP A 146 -2.13 -16.73 -0.40
C ASP A 146 -3.34 -17.03 -1.28
N ALA A 147 -3.38 -18.26 -1.80
CA ALA A 147 -4.53 -18.77 -2.53
C ALA A 147 -5.78 -18.80 -1.63
N LEU A 148 -6.86 -18.17 -2.10
CA LEU A 148 -8.17 -18.19 -1.45
C LEU A 148 -9.19 -18.92 -2.34
N PRO A 149 -10.32 -19.40 -1.78
CA PRO A 149 -11.41 -19.95 -2.59
C PRO A 149 -11.90 -18.94 -3.64
N GLY A 150 -11.70 -19.25 -4.93
CA GLY A 150 -12.04 -18.36 -6.04
C GLY A 150 -10.95 -17.37 -6.46
N PHE A 151 -9.88 -17.22 -5.67
CA PHE A 151 -8.77 -16.30 -5.93
C PHE A 151 -7.43 -17.04 -5.75
N PRO A 152 -7.03 -17.91 -6.70
CA PRO A 152 -5.89 -18.80 -6.53
C PRO A 152 -4.55 -18.07 -6.43
N ASN A 153 -4.44 -16.84 -6.94
CA ASN A 153 -3.24 -16.01 -6.88
C ASN A 153 -3.31 -14.92 -5.81
N GLY A 154 -4.33 -14.99 -4.95
CA GLY A 154 -4.60 -13.97 -3.95
C GLY A 154 -5.58 -12.89 -4.42
N LEU A 155 -5.79 -11.92 -3.54
CA LEU A 155 -6.86 -10.95 -3.61
C LEU A 155 -6.34 -9.56 -3.26
N LEU A 156 -6.65 -8.58 -4.09
CA LEU A 156 -6.50 -7.16 -3.77
C LEU A 156 -7.87 -6.64 -3.29
N VAL A 157 -7.89 -5.97 -2.14
CA VAL A 157 -9.06 -5.27 -1.62
C VAL A 157 -8.76 -3.77 -1.61
N VAL A 158 -9.65 -2.97 -2.18
CA VAL A 158 -9.48 -1.51 -2.27
C VAL A 158 -10.74 -0.81 -1.78
N GLN A 159 -10.58 0.28 -1.03
CA GLN A 159 -11.69 1.18 -0.73
C GLN A 159 -12.09 1.96 -1.98
N ASP A 160 -13.37 2.30 -2.09
CA ASP A 160 -13.89 3.25 -3.07
C ASP A 160 -14.81 4.27 -2.40
N ASP A 161 -14.62 5.53 -2.79
CA ASP A 161 -15.38 6.68 -2.28
C ASP A 161 -16.77 6.83 -2.91
N ALA A 162 -17.00 6.26 -4.10
CA ALA A 162 -18.20 6.49 -4.90
C ALA A 162 -18.91 5.20 -5.33
N ASN A 163 -19.69 4.58 -4.44
CA ASN A 163 -20.39 3.32 -4.72
C ASN A 163 -21.91 3.47 -4.93
N PRO A 164 -22.39 3.57 -6.18
CA PRO A 164 -21.68 3.96 -7.40
C PRO A 164 -21.64 5.50 -7.58
N GLU A 165 -22.25 6.25 -6.66
CA GLU A 165 -22.36 7.70 -6.70
C GLU A 165 -21.48 8.31 -5.60
N SER A 166 -20.69 9.32 -5.96
CA SER A 166 -19.83 10.05 -5.01
C SER A 166 -20.67 10.72 -3.92
N GLU A 167 -20.10 10.82 -2.71
CA GLU A 167 -20.74 11.39 -1.51
C GLU A 167 -21.98 10.63 -0.99
N VAL A 168 -22.21 9.38 -1.41
CA VAL A 168 -23.30 8.54 -0.88
C VAL A 168 -22.79 7.60 0.22
N ASP A 169 -22.48 6.36 -0.13
CA ASP A 169 -21.95 5.34 0.77
C ASP A 169 -20.68 4.77 0.12
N GLN A 170 -19.60 4.73 0.88
CA GLN A 170 -18.36 4.08 0.46
C GLN A 170 -18.45 2.56 0.65
N ASN A 171 -17.63 1.79 -0.07
CA ASN A 171 -17.46 0.37 0.19
C ASN A 171 -16.03 -0.12 -0.17
N PHE A 172 -15.88 -1.43 -0.34
CA PHE A 172 -14.64 -2.06 -0.79
C PHE A 172 -14.91 -2.93 -2.01
N LYS A 173 -13.97 -2.93 -2.95
CA LYS A 173 -13.96 -3.80 -4.13
C LYS A 173 -12.94 -4.92 -3.94
N LEU A 174 -13.28 -6.10 -4.47
CA LEU A 174 -12.46 -7.29 -4.43
C LEU A 174 -11.96 -7.57 -5.85
N VAL A 175 -10.65 -7.57 -6.04
CA VAL A 175 -10.00 -7.75 -7.33
C VAL A 175 -9.13 -9.00 -7.29
N ASP A 176 -9.40 -9.95 -8.18
CA ASP A 176 -8.53 -11.11 -8.36
C ASP A 176 -7.14 -10.64 -8.77
N TRP A 177 -6.12 -11.01 -7.99
CA TRP A 177 -4.74 -10.61 -8.27
C TRP A 177 -4.26 -11.07 -9.65
N ALA A 178 -4.79 -12.19 -10.17
CA ALA A 178 -4.49 -12.65 -11.53
C ALA A 178 -4.84 -11.60 -12.60
N SER A 179 -5.85 -10.76 -12.37
CA SER A 179 -6.22 -9.68 -13.30
C SER A 179 -5.18 -8.55 -13.27
N VAL A 180 -4.62 -8.24 -12.11
CA VAL A 180 -3.52 -7.26 -11.97
C VAL A 180 -2.25 -7.78 -12.64
N GLN A 181 -1.93 -9.06 -12.42
CA GLN A 181 -0.79 -9.70 -13.07
C GLN A 181 -0.92 -9.66 -14.59
N ALA A 182 -2.09 -10.03 -15.12
CA ALA A 182 -2.34 -9.99 -16.56
C ALA A 182 -2.28 -8.57 -17.14
N ALA A 183 -2.77 -7.55 -16.41
CA ALA A 183 -2.78 -6.17 -16.86
C ALA A 183 -1.36 -5.56 -16.97
N LEU A 184 -0.44 -6.01 -16.13
CA LEU A 184 0.92 -5.45 -16.02
C LEU A 184 2.04 -6.41 -16.45
N ASP A 185 1.69 -7.60 -16.96
CA ASP A 185 2.64 -8.67 -17.32
C ASP A 185 3.57 -9.02 -16.14
N LEU A 186 2.95 -9.24 -14.97
CA LEU A 186 3.65 -9.64 -13.74
C LEU A 186 3.73 -11.17 -13.64
N GLU A 187 4.78 -11.65 -12.95
CA GLU A 187 4.93 -13.05 -12.54
C GLU A 187 3.91 -13.45 -11.48
#